data_AF-A0A7L5E5C5-F1
#
_entry.id   AF-A0A7L5E5C5-F1
#
_cell.length_a   1.000
_cell.length_b   1.000
_cell.length_c   1.000
_cell.angle_alpha   90.00
_cell.angle_beta   90.00
_cell.angle_gamma   90.00
#
_symmetry.space_group_name_H-M   'P 1'
#
loop_
_entity.id
_entity.type
_entity.pdbx_description
1 polymer ?
#
loop_
_entity_poly.entity_id
_entity_poly.type
_entity_poly.pdbx_seq_one_letter_code
_entity_poly.pdbx_strand_id
1 'polypeptide(L)'
;MLIVGFIKTDRPEVLINPVVCKNEVEVYTWLASFFNDENFRLDSPLTQLKVNQALEEKVLIQIAIAGHDVAIVFGEQNVIKRNIERSFHTELFDYKDFMAK
;
A
#
# COMPACT_ATOMS: atom_id res chain seq x y z
N MET A 1 -8.93 -9.63 8.12
CA MET A 1 -8.72 -9.42 6.67
C MET A 1 -7.99 -8.11 6.50
N LEU A 2 -6.88 -8.14 5.77
CA LEU A 2 -6.01 -6.99 5.54
C LEU A 2 -6.22 -6.47 4.12
N ILE A 3 -5.97 -5.19 3.91
CA ILE A 3 -6.02 -4.57 2.58
C ILE A 3 -4.68 -3.88 2.36
N VAL A 4 -4.16 -4.03 1.14
CA VAL A 4 -3.04 -3.26 0.60
C VAL A 4 -3.54 -2.53 -0.64
N GLY A 5 -3.08 -1.31 -0.89
CA GLY A 5 -3.41 -0.59 -2.12
C GLY A 5 -2.66 0.71 -2.20
N PHE A 6 -3.07 1.57 -3.12
CA PHE A 6 -2.44 2.87 -3.33
C PHE A 6 -3.40 3.99 -2.98
N ILE A 7 -2.86 5.13 -2.57
CA ILE A 7 -3.58 6.40 -2.48
C ILE A 7 -2.79 7.45 -3.27
N LYS A 8 -3.49 8.49 -3.73
CA LYS A 8 -2.78 9.72 -4.11
C LYS A 8 -2.47 10.53 -2.86
N THR A 9 -1.30 11.15 -2.81
CA THR A 9 -0.91 11.99 -1.66
C THR A 9 -1.79 13.23 -1.52
N ASP A 10 -2.37 13.73 -2.62
CA ASP A 10 -3.30 14.85 -2.65
C ASP A 10 -4.77 14.47 -2.42
N ARG A 11 -5.10 13.16 -2.46
CA ARG A 11 -6.44 12.59 -2.22
C ARG A 11 -6.34 11.28 -1.43
N PRO A 12 -5.91 11.33 -0.15
CA PRO A 12 -5.69 10.15 0.67
C PRO A 12 -6.97 9.37 0.97
N GLU A 13 -8.14 9.98 0.78
CA GLU A 13 -9.47 9.36 0.98
C GLU A 13 -9.86 8.37 -0.13
N VAL A 14 -9.05 8.28 -1.21
CA VAL A 14 -9.31 7.41 -2.35
C VAL A 14 -8.31 6.27 -2.41
N LEU A 15 -8.80 5.04 -2.18
CA LEU A 15 -8.02 3.82 -2.32
C LEU A 15 -8.08 3.30 -3.75
N ILE A 16 -6.92 3.11 -4.35
CA ILE A 16 -6.72 2.66 -5.71
C ILE A 16 -6.18 1.23 -5.66
N ASN A 17 -6.79 0.35 -6.45
CA ASN A 17 -6.40 -1.05 -6.59
C ASN A 17 -6.18 -1.79 -5.26
N PRO A 18 -7.22 -1.85 -4.41
CA PRO A 18 -7.17 -2.63 -3.19
C PRO A 18 -6.95 -4.12 -3.50
N VAL A 19 -5.90 -4.69 -2.93
CA VAL A 19 -5.64 -6.12 -2.85
C VAL A 19 -6.01 -6.60 -1.46
N VAL A 20 -6.82 -7.66 -1.41
CA VAL A 20 -7.25 -8.27 -0.16
C VAL A 20 -6.26 -9.35 0.24
N CYS A 21 -5.68 -9.20 1.43
CA CYS A 21 -4.73 -10.15 2.01
C CYS A 21 -5.36 -10.87 3.20
N LYS A 22 -5.14 -12.18 3.31
CA LYS A 22 -5.68 -13.02 4.39
C LYS A 22 -4.94 -12.81 5.70
N ASN A 23 -3.63 -12.55 5.63
CA ASN A 23 -2.72 -12.41 6.77
C ASN A 23 -1.55 -11.49 6.43
N GLU A 24 -0.74 -11.18 7.44
CA GLU A 24 0.44 -10.33 7.37
C GLU A 24 1.53 -10.87 6.42
N VAL A 25 1.58 -12.18 6.21
CA VAL A 25 2.51 -12.83 5.26
C VAL A 25 2.16 -12.42 3.83
N GLU A 26 0.87 -12.43 3.46
CA GLU A 26 0.42 -12.00 2.14
C GLU A 26 0.66 -10.51 1.91
N VAL A 27 0.51 -9.67 2.93
CA VAL A 27 0.85 -8.23 2.87
C VAL A 27 2.34 -8.04 2.58
N TYR A 28 3.20 -8.71 3.36
CA TYR A 28 4.66 -8.64 3.16
C TYR A 28 5.05 -9.14 1.77
N THR A 29 4.47 -10.25 1.31
CA THR A 29 4.76 -10.83 -0.01
C THR A 29 4.42 -9.85 -1.12
N TRP A 30 3.24 -9.22 -1.06
CA TRP A 30 2.82 -8.23 -2.04
C TRP A 30 3.78 -7.02 -2.07
N LEU A 31 4.12 -6.48 -0.91
CA LEU A 31 5.04 -5.34 -0.80
C LEU A 31 6.44 -5.69 -1.32
N ALA A 32 6.96 -6.86 -0.96
CA ALA A 32 8.26 -7.33 -1.41
C ALA A 32 8.32 -7.51 -2.93
N SER A 33 7.28 -8.08 -3.54
CA SER A 33 7.16 -8.17 -4.99
C SER A 33 7.16 -6.80 -5.64
N PHE A 34 6.34 -5.86 -5.16
CA PHE A 34 6.26 -4.50 -5.71
C PHE A 34 7.61 -3.77 -5.68
N PHE A 35 8.30 -3.76 -4.53
CA PHE A 35 9.58 -3.05 -4.42
C PHE A 35 10.73 -3.73 -5.19
N ASN A 36 10.68 -5.06 -5.36
CA ASN A 36 11.66 -5.78 -6.16
C ASN A 36 11.49 -5.54 -7.66
N ASP A 37 10.25 -5.53 -8.16
CA ASP A 37 9.96 -5.32 -9.59
C ASP A 37 10.37 -3.91 -10.03
N GLU A 38 10.16 -2.92 -9.17
CA GLU A 38 10.40 -1.51 -9.50
C GLU A 38 11.78 -0.97 -9.10
N ASN A 39 12.63 -1.80 -8.49
CA ASN A 39 13.99 -1.43 -8.07
C ASN A 39 14.04 -0.16 -7.18
N PHE A 40 12.98 0.07 -6.41
CA PHE A 40 12.88 1.22 -5.53
C PHE A 40 13.85 1.07 -4.36
N ARG A 41 14.65 2.12 -4.13
CA ARG A 41 15.50 2.22 -2.94
C ARG A 41 14.64 2.61 -1.75
N LEU A 42 14.36 1.64 -0.88
CA LEU A 42 13.82 1.91 0.43
C LEU A 42 14.93 2.41 1.36
N ASP A 43 14.65 3.47 2.12
CA ASP A 43 15.58 3.99 3.15
C ASP A 43 15.88 2.97 4.25
N SER A 44 14.97 2.01 4.44
CA SER A 44 15.19 0.89 5.34
C SER A 44 14.66 -0.41 4.72
N PRO A 45 15.32 -1.57 4.97
CA PRO A 45 14.84 -2.85 4.44
C PRO A 45 13.40 -3.11 4.90
N LEU A 46 12.51 -3.42 3.96
CA LEU A 46 11.19 -3.95 4.28
C LEU A 46 11.37 -5.40 4.76
N THR A 47 10.98 -5.67 6.00
CA THR A 47 11.01 -7.01 6.58
C THR A 47 9.62 -7.40 7.05
N GLN A 48 9.34 -8.71 7.08
CA GLN A 48 8.08 -9.23 7.62
C GLN A 48 7.86 -8.77 9.07
N LEU A 49 8.92 -8.71 9.88
CA LEU A 49 8.84 -8.22 11.26
C LEU A 49 8.30 -6.77 11.32
N LYS A 50 8.77 -5.88 10.46
CA LYS A 50 8.28 -4.49 10.40
C LYS A 50 6.82 -4.42 9.97
N VAL A 51 6.41 -5.25 9.02
CA VAL A 51 5.00 -5.32 8.59
C VAL A 51 4.11 -5.78 9.75
N ASN A 52 4.54 -6.81 10.50
CA ASN A 52 3.80 -7.31 11.65
C ASN A 52 3.68 -6.23 12.74
N GLN A 53 4.79 -5.59 13.10
CA GLN A 53 4.82 -4.52 14.10
C GLN A 53 3.91 -3.35 13.70
N ALA A 54 3.94 -2.95 12.43
CA ALA A 54 3.11 -1.84 11.97
C ALA A 54 1.61 -2.21 11.97
N LEU A 55 1.26 -3.46 11.70
CA LEU A 55 -0.12 -3.95 11.78
C LEU A 55 -0.63 -4.08 13.22
N GLU A 56 0.23 -4.38 14.19
CA GLU A 56 -0.12 -4.46 15.61
C GLU A 56 -0.62 -3.12 16.18
N GLU A 57 -0.17 -1.99 15.63
CA GLU A 57 -0.59 -0.65 16.04
C GLU A 57 -2.06 -0.36 15.70
N LYS A 58 -2.69 -1.17 14.83
CA LYS A 58 -4.10 -1.01 14.39
C LYS A 58 -4.41 0.38 13.83
N VAL A 59 -3.42 1.02 13.22
CA VAL A 59 -3.52 2.28 12.49
C VAL A 59 -3.37 2.05 10.99
N LEU A 60 -3.72 3.06 10.18
CA LEU A 60 -3.48 3.01 8.75
C LEU A 60 -1.98 3.21 8.52
N ILE A 61 -1.32 2.24 7.91
CA ILE A 61 0.09 2.38 7.55
C ILE A 61 0.18 2.97 6.15
N GLN A 62 1.03 3.99 6.01
CA GLN A 62 1.32 4.64 4.73
C GLN A 62 2.82 4.59 4.45
N ILE A 63 3.20 4.14 3.26
CA ILE A 63 4.56 4.16 2.74
C ILE A 63 4.59 5.10 1.54
N ALA A 64 5.26 6.24 1.71
CA ALA A 64 5.51 7.17 0.61
C ALA A 64 6.49 6.57 -0.39
N ILE A 65 6.27 6.79 -1.69
CA ILE A 65 7.20 6.40 -2.75
C ILE A 65 7.95 7.66 -3.20
N ALA A 66 9.27 7.69 -2.98
CA ALA A 66 10.08 8.87 -3.25
C ALA A 66 10.00 9.30 -4.73
N GLY A 67 9.66 10.56 -4.97
CA GLY A 67 9.56 11.14 -6.32
C GLY A 67 8.18 11.03 -6.98
N HIS A 68 7.20 10.41 -6.30
CA HIS A 68 5.86 10.15 -6.84
C HIS A 68 4.75 10.73 -5.96
N ASP A 69 3.62 11.07 -6.60
CA ASP A 69 2.42 11.62 -5.94
C ASP A 69 1.47 10.51 -5.45
N VAL A 70 2.00 9.29 -5.29
CA VAL A 70 1.28 8.12 -4.80
C VAL A 70 2.00 7.52 -3.59
N ALA A 71 1.21 6.96 -2.69
CA ALA A 71 1.70 6.22 -1.53
C ALA A 71 1.02 4.85 -1.47
N ILE A 72 1.72 3.85 -0.96
CA ILE A 72 1.11 2.57 -0.61
C ILE A 72 0.47 2.73 0.76
N VAL A 73 -0.73 2.17 0.91
CA VAL A 73 -1.37 2.02 2.21
C VAL A 73 -1.69 0.56 2.48
N PHE A 74 -1.57 0.17 3.74
CA PHE A 74 -2.07 -1.12 4.18
C PHE A 74 -2.56 -1.08 5.63
N GLY A 75 -3.42 -2.03 5.97
CA GLY A 75 -3.97 -2.16 7.31
C GLY A 75 -5.13 -3.12 7.37
N GLU A 76 -5.72 -3.25 8.57
CA GLU A 76 -6.97 -3.98 8.72
C GLU A 76 -8.08 -3.33 7.89
N GLN A 77 -8.95 -4.15 7.31
CA GLN A 77 -10.07 -3.66 6.49
C GLN A 77 -10.93 -2.61 7.22
N ASN A 78 -11.15 -2.77 8.53
CA ASN A 78 -11.93 -1.84 9.32
C ASN A 78 -11.21 -0.50 9.53
N VAL A 79 -9.87 -0.52 9.61
CA VAL A 79 -9.04 0.68 9.71
C VAL A 79 -9.03 1.42 8.37
N ILE A 80 -8.86 0.68 7.26
CA ILE A 80 -8.91 1.23 5.90
C ILE A 80 -10.25 1.91 5.65
N LYS A 81 -11.38 1.24 5.93
CA LYS A 81 -12.74 1.79 5.74
C LYS A 81 -13.06 3.05 6.58
N ARG A 82 -12.31 3.30 7.66
CA ARG A 82 -12.49 4.52 8.47
C ARG A 82 -11.73 5.72 7.91
N ASN A 83 -10.69 5.47 7.12
CA ASN A 83 -9.81 6.51 6.56
C ASN A 83 -10.02 6.72 5.05
N ILE A 84 -10.66 5.77 4.37
CA ILE A 84 -10.94 5.77 2.94
C ILE A 84 -12.44 5.93 2.72
N GLU A 85 -12.83 6.95 1.98
CA GLU A 85 -14.23 7.20 1.62
C GLU A 85 -14.64 6.48 0.33
N ARG A 86 -13.69 6.26 -0.60
CA ARG A 86 -13.96 5.68 -1.92
C ARG A 86 -12.87 4.71 -2.33
N SER A 87 -13.26 3.61 -2.98
CA SER A 87 -12.33 2.64 -3.59
C SER A 87 -12.55 2.53 -5.09
N PHE A 88 -11.48 2.59 -5.87
CA PHE A 88 -11.51 2.36 -7.32
C PHE A 88 -10.65 1.15 -7.68
N HIS A 89 -11.21 0.28 -8.51
CA HIS A 89 -10.47 -0.78 -9.20
C HIS A 89 -10.35 -0.33 -10.65
N THR A 90 -9.14 -0.18 -11.16
CA THR A 90 -8.91 0.16 -12.57
C THR A 90 -8.37 -1.08 -13.29
N GLU A 91 -9.07 -1.51 -14.35
CA GLU A 91 -8.66 -2.63 -15.21
C GLU A 91 -7.40 -2.32 -16.05
N LEU A 92 -6.95 -1.06 -16.03
CA LEU A 92 -5.78 -0.54 -16.73
C LEU A 92 -4.68 -0.09 -15.78
N PHE A 93 -4.71 -0.52 -14.51
CA PHE A 93 -3.70 -0.10 -13.55
C PHE A 93 -2.35 -0.75 -13.86
N ASP A 94 -1.54 -0.04 -14.64
CA ASP A 94 -0.10 -0.14 -14.55
C ASP A 94 0.34 0.89 -13.50
N TYR A 95 0.99 0.47 -12.43
CA TYR A 95 1.55 1.42 -11.46
C TYR A 95 2.54 2.38 -12.15
N LYS A 96 3.08 1.99 -13.32
CA LYS A 96 3.90 2.83 -14.20
C LYS A 96 3.16 4.08 -14.69
N ASP A 97 1.85 4.03 -14.88
CA ASP A 97 1.07 5.21 -15.27
C ASP A 97 1.03 6.29 -14.17
N PHE A 98 1.24 5.89 -12.91
CA PHE A 98 1.40 6.80 -11.77
C PHE A 98 2.87 7.11 -11.46
N MET A 99 3.82 6.35 -12.04
CA MET A 99 5.25 6.54 -11.84
C MET A 99 5.94 7.25 -13.01
N ALA A 100 5.31 7.30 -14.17
CA ALA A 100 5.80 8.01 -15.34
C ALA A 100 5.66 9.53 -15.10
N LYS A 101 6.80 10.19 -14.90
CA LYS A 101 6.96 11.61 -15.22
C LYS A 101 7.51 11.74 -16.63
#